data_AF-A0AA88RHV7-F1
#
_entry.id   AF-A0AA88RHV7-F1
#
_cell.length_a   1.000
_cell.length_b   1.000
_cell.length_c   1.000
_cell.angle_alpha   90.00
_cell.angle_beta   90.00
_cell.angle_gamma   90.00
#
_symmetry.space_group_name_H-M   'P 1'
#
loop_
_entity.id
_entity.type
_entity.pdbx_description
1 polymer ?
#
loop_
_entity_poly.entity_id
_entity_poly.type
_entity_poly.pdbx_seq_one_letter_code
_entity_poly.pdbx_strand_id
1 'polypeptide(L)'
;MEINALAREALINADGIIESSFSPGKYSMELSSAAYDQQWRFDLQALPADLTSRGMAVEDPSAPHGLKLTIEDYPFASDGLVLWGAIKEWVSDYVNHYYPEASLIESDHELQAWWTEIQTVGHGDKKEGWPLLKTPEDLIGILTTMIWVPSGHHAAVNFGQYAYAGYFPNRPTIARTKMPTEDPSDEELKSFEERPEEALLKCFPSQLQATKVMAALDMLSNHSPDEEYIGEGIEPSWGSLHREFQTAFPSES
;
A
#
# COMPACT_ATOMS: atom_id res chain seq x y z
N MET A 1 -2.98 5.03 14.26
CA MET A 1 -2.70 6.50 14.26
C MET A 1 -1.34 6.85 14.84
N GLU A 2 -0.89 6.18 15.90
CA GLU A 2 0.37 6.47 16.60
C GLU A 2 1.60 6.46 15.69
N ILE A 3 1.79 5.41 14.87
CA ILE A 3 2.91 5.33 13.94
C ILE A 3 2.94 6.51 12.95
N ASN A 4 1.78 7.00 12.50
CA ASN A 4 1.71 8.17 11.62
C ASN A 4 2.11 9.45 12.35
N ALA A 5 1.86 9.56 13.66
CA ALA A 5 2.30 10.70 14.46
C ALA A 5 3.82 10.69 14.63
N LEU A 6 4.39 9.53 14.97
CA LEU A 6 5.85 9.34 15.05
C LEU A 6 6.53 9.59 13.70
N ALA A 7 5.91 9.15 12.60
CA ALA A 7 6.43 9.43 11.26
C ALA A 7 6.48 10.93 10.96
N ARG A 8 5.43 11.69 11.31
CA ARG A 8 5.43 13.16 11.17
C ARG A 8 6.46 13.84 12.06
N GLU A 9 6.84 13.24 13.18
CA GLU A 9 7.83 13.79 14.11
C GLU A 9 9.27 13.51 13.68
N ALA A 10 9.56 12.29 13.21
CA ALA A 10 10.94 11.81 13.04
C ALA A 10 11.29 11.21 11.67
N LEU A 11 10.30 10.88 10.83
CA LEU A 11 10.52 10.21 9.55
C LEU A 11 10.43 11.18 8.37
N ILE A 12 9.29 11.87 8.25
CA ILE A 12 8.91 12.70 7.09
C ILE A 12 8.93 14.20 7.39
N ASN A 13 9.40 14.60 8.57
CA ASN A 13 9.63 16.00 8.92
C ASN A 13 10.81 16.61 8.18
N ALA A 14 10.93 17.93 8.25
CA ALA A 14 12.10 18.66 7.78
C ALA A 14 13.39 18.10 8.41
N ASP A 15 14.41 17.85 7.58
CA ASP A 15 15.67 17.18 7.95
C ASP A 15 15.51 15.75 8.53
N GLY A 16 14.31 15.17 8.41
CA GLY A 16 13.98 13.81 8.82
C GLY A 16 14.71 12.74 7.99
N ILE A 17 14.43 11.47 8.27
CA ILE A 17 15.10 10.34 7.60
C ILE A 17 14.88 10.38 6.09
N ILE A 18 13.64 10.61 5.63
CA ILE A 18 13.30 10.62 4.20
C ILE A 18 14.01 11.78 3.50
N GLU A 19 13.85 13.01 3.99
CA GLU A 19 14.48 14.20 3.38
C GLU A 19 16.00 14.11 3.33
N SER A 20 16.66 13.59 4.37
CA SER A 20 18.12 13.51 4.41
C SER A 20 18.73 12.37 3.58
N SER A 21 17.92 11.41 3.12
CA SER A 21 18.42 10.14 2.55
C SER A 21 17.79 9.71 1.22
N PHE A 22 16.78 10.42 0.72
CA PHE A 22 16.13 10.14 -0.57
C PHE A 22 16.33 11.28 -1.57
N SER A 23 16.44 10.94 -2.87
CA SER A 23 16.72 11.91 -3.94
C SER A 23 15.87 13.19 -3.93
N PRO A 24 14.54 13.16 -3.65
CA PRO A 24 13.74 14.38 -3.69
C PRO A 24 14.10 15.38 -2.58
N GLY A 25 14.80 14.96 -1.52
CA GLY A 25 15.18 15.82 -0.41
C GLY A 25 13.95 16.51 0.21
N LYS A 26 14.03 17.84 0.39
CA LYS A 26 12.94 18.67 0.92
C LYS A 26 11.64 18.64 0.11
N TYR A 27 11.70 18.16 -1.14
CA TYR A 27 10.53 18.05 -2.02
C TYR A 27 9.82 16.69 -1.89
N SER A 28 10.29 15.78 -1.03
CA SER A 28 9.73 14.42 -0.89
C SER A 28 8.23 14.43 -0.56
N MET A 29 7.82 15.28 0.40
CA MET A 29 6.41 15.36 0.78
C MET A 29 5.56 16.09 -0.27
N GLU A 30 6.10 17.11 -0.93
CA GLU A 30 5.42 17.79 -2.03
C GLU A 30 5.12 16.83 -3.20
N LEU A 31 6.07 15.94 -3.51
CA LEU A 31 5.88 14.91 -4.53
C LEU A 31 4.71 13.98 -4.19
N SER A 32 4.59 13.54 -2.92
CA SER A 32 3.45 12.74 -2.47
C SER A 32 2.12 13.51 -2.54
N SER A 33 2.13 14.82 -2.27
CA SER A 33 0.94 15.67 -2.40
C SER A 33 0.50 15.80 -3.86
N ALA A 34 1.45 15.98 -4.79
CA ALA A 34 1.16 16.05 -6.22
C ALA A 34 0.63 14.70 -6.76
N ALA A 35 1.22 13.58 -6.31
CA ALA A 35 0.73 12.24 -6.65
C ALA A 35 -0.66 11.98 -6.07
N TYR A 36 -0.90 12.39 -4.82
CA TYR A 36 -2.22 12.34 -4.22
C TYR A 36 -3.20 13.10 -5.10
N ASP A 37 -3.00 14.40 -5.37
CA ASP A 37 -3.89 15.24 -6.19
C ASP A 37 -4.18 14.64 -7.58
N GLN A 38 -3.14 14.24 -8.30
CA GLN A 38 -3.28 13.86 -9.72
C GLN A 38 -3.69 12.40 -9.96
N GLN A 39 -3.38 11.49 -9.03
CA GLN A 39 -3.47 10.04 -9.30
C GLN A 39 -4.37 9.30 -8.33
N TRP A 40 -4.42 9.72 -7.05
CA TRP A 40 -5.18 8.96 -6.06
C TRP A 40 -6.69 9.08 -6.29
N ARG A 41 -7.36 7.91 -6.27
CA ARG A 41 -8.81 7.76 -6.28
C ARG A 41 -9.21 6.54 -5.45
N PHE A 42 -10.23 6.67 -4.62
CA PHE A 42 -10.68 5.59 -3.73
C PHE A 42 -11.14 4.35 -4.52
N ASP A 43 -11.91 4.54 -5.60
CA ASP A 43 -12.39 3.46 -6.47
C ASP A 43 -11.29 2.66 -7.19
N LEU A 44 -10.07 3.18 -7.25
CA LEU A 44 -8.90 2.47 -7.78
C LEU A 44 -8.05 1.80 -6.70
N GLN A 45 -8.40 1.91 -5.41
CA GLN A 45 -7.68 1.23 -4.32
C GLN A 45 -8.15 -0.21 -4.11
N ALA A 46 -9.28 -0.60 -4.72
CA ALA A 46 -9.70 -1.98 -4.79
C ALA A 46 -8.76 -2.78 -5.70
N LEU A 47 -8.22 -3.91 -5.23
CA LEU A 47 -7.23 -4.68 -6.01
C LEU A 47 -7.72 -5.04 -7.42
N PRO A 48 -8.95 -5.52 -7.64
CA PRO A 48 -9.46 -5.79 -9.00
C PRO A 48 -9.46 -4.55 -9.92
N ALA A 49 -9.83 -3.40 -9.37
CA ALA A 49 -9.88 -2.13 -10.11
C ALA A 49 -8.48 -1.61 -10.42
N ASP A 50 -7.55 -1.69 -9.46
CA ASP A 50 -6.14 -1.37 -9.66
C ASP A 50 -5.54 -2.20 -10.81
N LEU A 51 -5.67 -3.53 -10.74
CA LEU A 51 -5.13 -4.45 -11.74
C LEU A 51 -5.68 -4.15 -13.14
N THR A 52 -6.99 -3.94 -13.25
CA THR A 52 -7.63 -3.61 -14.53
C THR A 52 -7.17 -2.24 -15.05
N SER A 53 -7.12 -1.22 -14.19
CA SER A 53 -6.74 0.15 -14.57
C SER A 53 -5.30 0.24 -15.10
N ARG A 54 -4.40 -0.60 -14.59
CA ARG A 54 -3.01 -0.69 -15.05
C ARG A 54 -2.83 -1.63 -16.26
N GLY A 55 -3.89 -2.26 -16.75
CA GLY A 55 -3.84 -3.24 -17.85
C GLY A 55 -3.23 -4.59 -17.45
N MET A 56 -3.18 -4.89 -16.15
CA MET A 56 -2.65 -6.16 -15.62
C MET A 56 -3.72 -7.24 -15.48
N ALA A 57 -4.99 -6.91 -15.70
CA ALA A 57 -6.09 -7.86 -15.78
C ALA A 57 -7.20 -7.35 -16.70
N VAL A 58 -8.07 -8.26 -17.12
CA VAL A 58 -9.34 -7.97 -17.79
C VAL A 58 -10.47 -8.72 -17.08
N GLU A 59 -11.67 -8.15 -17.11
CA GLU A 59 -12.87 -8.83 -16.59
C GLU A 59 -13.12 -10.13 -17.36
N ASP A 60 -13.29 -11.21 -16.61
CA ASP A 60 -13.67 -12.51 -17.13
C ASP A 60 -14.54 -13.21 -16.08
N PRO A 61 -15.88 -13.20 -16.25
CA PRO A 61 -16.81 -13.84 -15.30
C PRO A 61 -16.59 -15.35 -15.15
N SER A 62 -15.85 -15.99 -16.05
CA SER A 62 -15.52 -17.41 -15.97
C SER A 62 -14.21 -17.68 -15.23
N ALA A 63 -13.39 -16.66 -14.98
CA ALA A 63 -12.13 -16.78 -14.26
C ALA A 63 -12.34 -16.72 -12.73
N PRO A 64 -11.43 -17.33 -11.95
CA PRO A 64 -11.39 -17.13 -10.50
C PRO A 64 -11.38 -15.64 -10.15
N HIS A 65 -12.20 -15.24 -9.19
CA HIS A 65 -12.36 -13.83 -8.76
C HIS A 65 -12.86 -12.85 -9.84
N GLY A 66 -13.38 -13.36 -10.96
CA GLY A 66 -13.97 -12.54 -12.03
C GLY A 66 -12.95 -11.79 -12.90
N LEU A 67 -11.66 -12.13 -12.79
CA LEU A 67 -10.57 -11.47 -13.51
C LEU A 67 -9.63 -12.49 -14.15
N LYS A 68 -9.22 -12.20 -15.38
CA LYS A 68 -8.11 -12.87 -16.05
C LYS A 68 -6.87 -11.96 -16.05
N LEU A 69 -5.79 -12.42 -15.43
CA LEU A 69 -4.52 -11.68 -15.41
C LEU A 69 -3.86 -11.63 -16.80
N THR A 70 -3.27 -10.48 -17.13
CA THR A 70 -2.44 -10.30 -18.34
C THR A 70 -1.14 -11.08 -18.24
N ILE A 71 -0.57 -11.15 -17.03
CA ILE A 71 0.59 -11.97 -16.70
C ILE A 71 0.09 -13.07 -15.76
N GLU A 72 0.05 -14.31 -16.23
CA GLU A 72 -0.52 -15.43 -15.47
C GLU A 72 0.23 -15.67 -14.15
N ASP A 73 1.56 -15.61 -14.19
CA ASP A 73 2.44 -15.75 -13.03
C ASP A 73 2.83 -14.38 -12.47
N TYR A 74 1.85 -13.66 -11.91
CA TYR A 74 2.06 -12.39 -11.21
C TYR A 74 1.75 -12.55 -9.72
N PRO A 75 2.75 -12.89 -8.88
CA PRO A 75 2.53 -13.31 -7.48
C PRO A 75 1.72 -12.32 -6.62
N PHE A 76 2.03 -11.02 -6.68
CA PHE A 76 1.27 -10.01 -5.94
C PHE A 76 -0.22 -10.01 -6.32
N ALA A 77 -0.52 -10.15 -7.61
CA ALA A 77 -1.88 -10.13 -8.11
C ALA A 77 -2.61 -11.44 -7.81
N SER A 78 -1.97 -12.60 -8.03
CA SER A 78 -2.56 -13.91 -7.76
C SER A 78 -2.91 -14.07 -6.29
N ASP A 79 -1.96 -13.80 -5.41
CA ASP A 79 -2.10 -14.02 -3.97
C ASP A 79 -3.00 -12.95 -3.36
N GLY A 80 -2.86 -11.72 -3.84
CA GLY A 80 -3.72 -10.61 -3.45
C GLY A 80 -5.20 -10.85 -3.80
N LEU A 81 -5.50 -11.45 -4.96
CA LEU A 81 -6.89 -11.74 -5.35
C LEU A 81 -7.54 -12.83 -4.49
N VAL A 82 -6.76 -13.80 -4.02
CA VAL A 82 -7.22 -14.81 -3.04
C VAL A 82 -7.62 -14.11 -1.73
N LEU A 83 -6.72 -13.28 -1.18
CA LEU A 83 -6.97 -12.55 0.06
C LEU A 83 -8.13 -11.54 -0.09
N TRP A 84 -8.17 -10.79 -1.19
CA TRP A 84 -9.27 -9.90 -1.53
C TRP A 84 -10.61 -10.63 -1.56
N GLY A 85 -10.66 -11.80 -2.19
CA GLY A 85 -11.84 -12.65 -2.25
C GLY A 85 -12.34 -13.04 -0.86
N ALA A 86 -11.44 -13.49 0.02
CA ALA A 86 -11.77 -13.86 1.40
C ALA A 86 -12.27 -12.68 2.24
N ILE A 87 -11.64 -11.50 2.10
CA ILE A 87 -12.11 -10.27 2.75
C ILE A 87 -13.51 -9.92 2.23
N LYS A 88 -13.72 -9.93 0.92
CA LYS A 88 -15.01 -9.58 0.32
C LYS A 88 -16.12 -10.52 0.78
N GLU A 89 -15.85 -11.83 0.85
CA GLU A 89 -16.81 -12.83 1.34
C GLU A 89 -17.24 -12.52 2.78
N TRP A 90 -16.28 -12.34 3.70
CA TRP A 90 -16.58 -12.01 5.09
C TRP A 90 -17.34 -10.70 5.25
N VAL A 91 -16.91 -9.65 4.54
CA VAL A 91 -17.62 -8.36 4.53
C VAL A 91 -19.04 -8.54 3.99
N SER A 92 -19.23 -9.37 2.97
CA SER A 92 -20.55 -9.62 2.38
C SER A 92 -21.47 -10.29 3.39
N ASP A 93 -21.02 -11.30 4.11
CA ASP A 93 -21.82 -11.97 5.14
C ASP A 93 -22.19 -11.01 6.27
N TYR A 94 -21.21 -10.22 6.73
CA TYR A 94 -21.43 -9.23 7.78
C TYR A 94 -22.43 -8.15 7.33
N VAL A 95 -22.20 -7.53 6.17
CA VAL A 95 -23.06 -6.44 5.67
C VAL A 95 -24.46 -6.96 5.39
N ASN A 96 -24.62 -8.10 4.72
CA ASN A 96 -25.94 -8.64 4.40
C ASN A 96 -26.73 -9.09 5.63
N HIS A 97 -26.05 -9.40 6.75
CA HIS A 97 -26.72 -9.68 8.02
C HIS A 97 -27.41 -8.43 8.59
N TYR A 98 -26.76 -7.27 8.56
CA TYR A 98 -27.28 -6.03 9.16
C TYR A 98 -28.06 -5.15 8.17
N TYR A 99 -27.68 -5.18 6.90
CA TYR A 99 -28.25 -4.36 5.83
C TYR A 99 -28.67 -5.22 4.63
N PRO A 100 -29.69 -6.09 4.76
CA PRO A 100 -30.17 -6.91 3.66
C PRO A 100 -30.82 -6.11 2.51
N GLU A 101 -31.18 -4.84 2.75
CA GLU A 101 -31.90 -3.99 1.79
C GLU A 101 -31.31 -2.58 1.75
N ALA A 102 -31.36 -1.94 0.56
CA ALA A 102 -30.87 -0.58 0.34
C ALA A 102 -31.51 0.48 1.27
N SER A 103 -32.78 0.30 1.63
CA SER A 103 -33.50 1.21 2.54
C SER A 103 -32.83 1.35 3.91
N LEU A 104 -32.20 0.27 4.40
CA LEU A 104 -31.49 0.27 5.69
C LEU A 104 -30.16 1.04 5.60
N ILE A 105 -29.47 0.99 4.47
CA ILE A 105 -28.26 1.80 4.22
C ILE A 105 -28.62 3.28 4.12
N GLU A 106 -29.66 3.61 3.36
CA GLU A 106 -30.07 5.00 3.10
C GLU A 106 -30.64 5.70 4.34
N SER A 107 -31.29 4.94 5.24
CA SER A 107 -31.88 5.48 6.48
C SER A 107 -30.93 5.50 7.68
N ASP A 108 -29.76 4.87 7.58
CA ASP A 108 -28.74 4.90 8.62
C ASP A 108 -27.97 6.23 8.61
N HIS A 109 -28.39 7.15 9.46
CA HIS A 109 -27.79 8.48 9.53
C HIS A 109 -26.34 8.48 10.03
N GLU A 110 -25.93 7.51 10.86
CA GLU A 110 -24.56 7.42 11.35
C GLU A 110 -23.63 6.95 10.23
N LEU A 111 -24.04 5.91 9.49
CA LEU A 111 -23.30 5.39 8.34
C LEU A 111 -23.15 6.44 7.23
N GLN A 112 -24.24 7.15 6.91
CA GLN A 112 -24.21 8.21 5.89
C GLN A 112 -23.33 9.40 6.32
N ALA A 113 -23.40 9.80 7.60
CA ALA A 113 -22.57 10.88 8.14
C ALA A 113 -21.09 10.49 8.14
N TRP A 114 -20.75 9.26 8.55
CA TRP A 114 -19.40 8.72 8.53
C TRP A 114 -18.77 8.76 7.13
N TRP A 115 -19.47 8.24 6.12
CA TRP A 115 -18.95 8.23 4.76
C TRP A 115 -18.83 9.64 4.19
N THR A 116 -19.79 10.52 4.50
CA THR A 116 -19.73 11.94 4.11
C THR A 116 -18.54 12.65 4.74
N GLU A 117 -18.25 12.41 6.02
CA GLU A 117 -17.11 13.03 6.73
C GLU A 117 -15.78 12.58 6.13
N ILE A 118 -15.62 11.30 5.81
CA ILE A 118 -14.42 10.80 5.11
C ILE A 118 -14.19 11.58 3.81
N GLN A 119 -15.22 11.78 2.99
CA GLN A 119 -15.09 12.46 1.69
C GLN A 119 -14.86 13.96 1.83
N THR A 120 -15.57 14.61 2.75
CA THR A 120 -15.64 16.08 2.81
C THR A 120 -14.62 16.69 3.77
N VAL A 121 -14.19 15.94 4.78
CA VAL A 121 -13.19 16.36 5.78
C VAL A 121 -11.92 15.54 5.63
N GLY A 122 -11.99 14.21 5.76
CA GLY A 122 -10.80 13.34 5.73
C GLY A 122 -10.00 13.44 4.43
N HIS A 123 -10.71 13.49 3.31
CA HIS A 123 -10.19 13.63 1.96
C HIS A 123 -10.86 14.80 1.22
N GLY A 124 -11.12 15.90 1.92
CA GLY A 124 -11.87 17.05 1.39
C GLY A 124 -11.32 17.66 0.09
N ASP A 125 -10.04 17.47 -0.18
CA ASP A 125 -9.38 17.92 -1.42
C ASP A 125 -9.73 17.06 -2.65
N LYS A 126 -10.36 15.88 -2.44
CA LYS A 126 -10.72 14.92 -3.50
C LYS A 126 -12.19 14.96 -3.85
N LYS A 127 -12.46 15.27 -5.11
CA LYS A 127 -13.84 15.45 -5.62
C LYS A 127 -14.34 14.28 -6.48
N GLU A 128 -13.44 13.42 -6.94
CA GLU A 128 -13.75 12.32 -7.86
C GLU A 128 -13.30 10.97 -7.29
N GLY A 129 -13.85 9.89 -7.84
CA GLY A 129 -13.47 8.52 -7.47
C GLY A 129 -14.13 7.99 -6.20
N TRP A 130 -15.22 8.61 -5.75
CA TRP A 130 -16.00 8.17 -4.60
C TRP A 130 -17.19 7.30 -5.03
N PRO A 131 -17.31 6.05 -4.54
CA PRO A 131 -18.53 5.28 -4.71
C PRO A 131 -19.69 5.92 -3.93
N LEU A 132 -20.90 5.65 -4.40
CA LEU A 132 -22.12 5.94 -3.64
C LEU A 132 -22.18 5.04 -2.40
N LEU A 133 -23.05 5.37 -1.45
CA LEU A 133 -23.36 4.51 -0.31
C LEU A 133 -24.89 4.41 -0.19
N LYS A 134 -25.50 3.66 -1.11
CA LYS A 134 -26.97 3.52 -1.19
C LYS A 134 -27.42 2.08 -1.06
N THR A 135 -26.55 1.14 -1.44
CA THR A 135 -26.89 -0.28 -1.47
C THR A 135 -25.95 -1.10 -0.60
N PRO A 136 -26.34 -2.34 -0.24
CA PRO A 136 -25.44 -3.25 0.46
C PRO A 136 -24.15 -3.51 -0.33
N GLU A 137 -24.23 -3.67 -1.66
CA GLU A 137 -23.04 -3.88 -2.51
C GLU A 137 -22.09 -2.67 -2.48
N ASP A 138 -22.61 -1.45 -2.42
CA ASP A 138 -21.78 -0.26 -2.25
C ASP A 138 -20.97 -0.34 -0.95
N LEU A 139 -21.63 -0.65 0.16
CA LEU A 139 -20.99 -0.76 1.48
C LEU A 139 -19.98 -1.91 1.50
N ILE A 140 -20.31 -3.06 0.88
CA ILE A 140 -19.40 -4.20 0.74
C ILE A 140 -18.12 -3.77 0.01
N GLY A 141 -18.24 -3.08 -1.13
CA GLY A 141 -17.09 -2.60 -1.89
C GLY A 141 -16.23 -1.60 -1.11
N ILE A 142 -16.87 -0.66 -0.42
CA ILE A 142 -16.19 0.35 0.43
C ILE A 142 -15.41 -0.34 1.54
N LEU A 143 -16.07 -1.20 2.34
CA LEU A 143 -15.44 -1.87 3.48
C LEU A 143 -14.36 -2.85 3.05
N THR A 144 -14.58 -3.62 1.98
CA THR A 144 -13.56 -4.53 1.42
C THR A 144 -12.29 -3.74 1.06
N THR A 145 -12.45 -2.59 0.40
CA THR A 145 -11.31 -1.71 0.05
C THR A 145 -10.62 -1.16 1.31
N MET A 146 -11.40 -0.68 2.28
CA MET A 146 -10.88 -0.13 3.54
C MET A 146 -10.18 -1.16 4.42
N ILE A 147 -10.52 -2.44 4.31
CA ILE A 147 -9.82 -3.54 5.02
C ILE A 147 -8.59 -3.96 4.22
N TRP A 148 -8.70 -4.10 2.89
CA TRP A 148 -7.60 -4.49 2.00
C TRP A 148 -6.38 -3.56 2.09
N VAL A 149 -6.61 -2.25 2.03
CA VAL A 149 -5.53 -1.26 1.99
C VAL A 149 -4.59 -1.35 3.22
N PRO A 150 -5.07 -1.30 4.47
CA PRO A 150 -4.22 -1.40 5.65
C PRO A 150 -3.76 -2.83 5.97
N SER A 151 -4.37 -3.86 5.39
CA SER A 151 -3.95 -5.27 5.58
C SER A 151 -3.09 -5.75 4.42
N GLY A 152 -3.69 -6.44 3.43
CA GLY A 152 -2.98 -7.10 2.33
C GLY A 152 -2.10 -6.16 1.51
N HIS A 153 -2.59 -4.97 1.15
CA HIS A 153 -1.79 -4.02 0.37
C HIS A 153 -0.61 -3.47 1.18
N HIS A 154 -0.87 -2.96 2.39
CA HIS A 154 0.17 -2.44 3.27
C HIS A 154 1.25 -3.51 3.55
N ALA A 155 0.85 -4.74 3.88
CA ALA A 155 1.79 -5.82 4.12
C ALA A 155 2.70 -6.09 2.91
N ALA A 156 2.12 -6.14 1.70
CA ALA A 156 2.84 -6.38 0.46
C ALA A 156 3.89 -5.30 0.13
N VAL A 157 3.65 -4.05 0.51
CA VAL A 157 4.59 -2.93 0.26
C VAL A 157 5.50 -2.61 1.45
N ASN A 158 5.20 -3.13 2.65
CA ASN A 158 5.92 -2.80 3.87
C ASN A 158 6.97 -3.86 4.27
N PHE A 159 6.58 -5.12 4.46
CA PHE A 159 7.46 -6.12 5.11
C PHE A 159 8.59 -6.63 4.22
N GLY A 160 8.52 -6.40 2.91
CA GLY A 160 9.61 -6.69 1.96
C GLY A 160 10.72 -5.63 1.93
N GLN A 161 10.56 -4.50 2.63
CA GLN A 161 11.47 -3.36 2.55
C GLN A 161 12.91 -3.75 2.84
N TYR A 162 13.21 -4.35 3.99
CA TYR A 162 14.59 -4.72 4.33
C TYR A 162 15.12 -5.86 3.44
N ALA A 163 14.29 -6.86 3.14
CA ALA A 163 14.68 -7.99 2.32
C ALA A 163 15.16 -7.58 0.91
N TYR A 164 14.49 -6.60 0.29
CA TYR A 164 14.86 -6.13 -1.05
C TYR A 164 15.77 -4.89 -1.03
N ALA A 165 15.64 -3.99 -0.06
CA ALA A 165 16.35 -2.71 -0.05
C ALA A 165 17.46 -2.61 1.01
N GLY A 166 17.66 -3.62 1.85
CA GLY A 166 18.83 -3.73 2.74
C GLY A 166 20.16 -3.83 1.98
N TYR A 167 20.12 -4.34 0.73
CA TYR A 167 21.25 -4.27 -0.20
C TYR A 167 21.08 -3.10 -1.17
N PHE A 168 21.69 -1.95 -0.82
CA PHE A 168 21.51 -0.69 -1.55
C PHE A 168 21.73 -0.72 -3.06
N PRO A 169 22.70 -1.47 -3.62
CA PRO A 169 22.83 -1.56 -5.07
C PRO A 169 21.55 -2.08 -5.77
N ASN A 170 20.70 -2.84 -5.09
CA ASN A 170 19.41 -3.30 -5.62
C ASN A 170 18.31 -2.23 -5.55
N ARG A 171 18.31 -1.38 -4.52
CA ARG A 171 17.30 -0.32 -4.29
C ARG A 171 17.94 0.95 -3.71
N PRO A 172 18.70 1.72 -4.52
CA PRO A 172 19.33 2.95 -4.05
C PRO A 172 18.27 4.04 -3.81
N THR A 173 18.26 4.63 -2.61
CA THR A 173 17.30 5.70 -2.25
C THR A 173 17.71 7.08 -2.79
N ILE A 174 18.99 7.28 -3.07
CA ILE A 174 19.52 8.52 -3.63
C ILE A 174 20.59 8.25 -4.70
N ALA A 175 20.55 9.08 -5.75
CA ALA A 175 21.64 9.27 -6.69
C ALA A 175 22.33 10.63 -6.41
N ARG A 176 23.59 10.60 -5.97
CA ARG A 176 24.37 11.78 -5.54
C ARG A 176 25.23 12.39 -6.65
N THR A 177 25.36 11.70 -7.77
CA THR A 177 26.06 12.19 -8.96
C THR A 177 25.06 12.42 -10.08
N LYS A 178 25.45 13.25 -11.05
CA LYS A 178 24.67 13.45 -12.26
C LYS A 178 24.67 12.17 -13.10
N MET A 179 23.67 12.06 -13.98
CA MET A 179 23.71 11.06 -15.05
C MET A 179 24.99 11.27 -15.89
N PRO A 180 25.74 10.21 -16.19
CA PRO A 180 26.85 10.28 -17.13
C PRO A 180 26.40 10.83 -18.49
N THR A 181 27.29 11.56 -19.17
CA THR A 181 27.07 12.08 -20.53
C THR A 181 27.87 11.28 -21.55
N GLU A 182 27.51 11.37 -22.83
CA GLU A 182 28.22 10.70 -23.92
C GLU A 182 29.63 11.28 -24.17
N ASP A 183 29.90 12.49 -23.65
CA ASP A 183 31.19 13.18 -23.75
C ASP A 183 31.87 13.30 -22.36
N PRO A 184 32.36 12.20 -21.75
CA PRO A 184 33.10 12.28 -20.49
C PRO A 184 34.46 12.96 -20.68
N SER A 185 35.00 13.58 -19.64
CA SER A 185 36.40 14.01 -19.69
C SER A 185 37.35 12.80 -19.74
N ASP A 186 38.55 12.98 -20.29
CA ASP A 186 39.57 11.91 -20.30
C ASP A 186 39.87 11.41 -18.87
N GLU A 187 39.81 12.28 -17.86
CA GLU A 187 39.96 11.89 -16.46
C GLU A 187 38.79 11.06 -15.92
N GLU A 188 37.55 11.43 -16.25
CA GLU A 188 36.36 10.68 -15.85
C GLU A 188 36.36 9.28 -16.48
N LEU A 189 36.69 9.20 -17.77
CA LEU A 189 36.80 7.93 -18.49
C LEU A 189 37.90 7.05 -17.90
N LYS A 190 39.10 7.60 -17.69
CA LYS A 190 40.21 6.87 -17.08
C LYS A 190 39.86 6.40 -15.66
N SER A 191 39.25 7.25 -14.84
CA SER A 191 38.84 6.86 -13.48
C SER A 191 37.80 5.74 -13.50
N PHE A 192 36.89 5.75 -14.46
CA PHE A 192 35.89 4.69 -14.62
C PHE A 192 36.51 3.38 -15.13
N GLU A 193 37.43 3.44 -16.09
CA GLU A 193 38.15 2.26 -16.61
C GLU A 193 39.01 1.60 -15.53
N GLU A 194 39.69 2.38 -14.70
CA GLU A 194 40.53 1.87 -13.62
C GLU A 194 39.69 1.28 -12.47
N ARG A 195 38.56 1.92 -12.13
CA ARG A 195 37.74 1.59 -10.94
C ARG A 195 36.24 1.84 -11.15
N PRO A 196 35.55 1.04 -11.98
CA PRO A 196 34.16 1.28 -12.35
C PRO A 196 33.20 1.21 -11.15
N GLU A 197 33.52 0.42 -10.12
CA GLU A 197 32.74 0.31 -8.90
C GLU A 197 32.69 1.62 -8.10
N GLU A 198 33.74 2.45 -8.18
CA GLU A 198 33.71 3.76 -7.52
C GLU A 198 32.67 4.70 -8.09
N ALA A 199 32.36 4.60 -9.39
CA ALA A 199 31.32 5.42 -10.01
C ALA A 199 29.95 5.10 -9.40
N LEU A 200 29.66 3.81 -9.20
CA LEU A 200 28.44 3.37 -8.52
C LEU A 200 28.42 3.80 -7.05
N LEU A 201 29.52 3.62 -6.31
CA LEU A 201 29.59 4.02 -4.89
C LEU A 201 29.51 5.54 -4.68
N LYS A 202 30.01 6.35 -5.63
CA LYS A 202 29.85 7.80 -5.63
C LYS A 202 28.39 8.19 -5.91
N CYS A 203 27.71 7.48 -6.82
CA CYS A 203 26.31 7.70 -7.15
C CYS A 203 25.36 7.27 -6.02
N PHE A 204 25.50 6.06 -5.49
CA PHE A 204 24.65 5.49 -4.45
C PHE A 204 24.72 6.25 -3.12
N PRO A 205 23.83 5.98 -2.15
CA PRO A 205 23.84 6.65 -0.86
C PRO A 205 25.21 6.57 -0.17
N SER A 206 25.58 7.62 0.55
CA SER A 206 26.76 7.57 1.42
C SER A 206 26.58 6.49 2.50
N GLN A 207 27.68 6.04 3.11
CA GLN A 207 27.60 5.05 4.20
C GLN A 207 26.70 5.52 5.35
N LEU A 208 26.70 6.81 5.67
CA LEU A 208 25.84 7.39 6.70
C LEU A 208 24.35 7.34 6.32
N GLN A 209 24.02 7.74 5.09
CA GLN A 209 22.64 7.66 4.57
C GLN A 209 22.17 6.21 4.49
N ALA A 210 23.01 5.32 3.97
CA ALA A 210 22.72 3.90 3.87
C ALA A 210 22.45 3.30 5.26
N THR A 211 23.31 3.57 6.25
CA THR A 211 23.13 3.06 7.62
C THR A 211 21.83 3.56 8.25
N LYS A 212 21.52 4.85 8.10
CA LYS A 212 20.29 5.45 8.63
C LYS A 212 19.04 4.80 8.02
N VAL A 213 19.03 4.63 6.70
CA VAL A 213 17.89 4.02 6.00
C VAL A 213 17.78 2.53 6.29
N MET A 214 18.88 1.76 6.28
CA MET A 214 18.85 0.33 6.64
C MET A 214 18.25 0.09 8.03
N ALA A 215 18.63 0.90 9.03
CA ALA A 215 18.06 0.80 10.37
C ALA A 215 16.54 1.07 10.37
N ALA A 216 16.09 2.06 9.59
CA ALA A 216 14.66 2.34 9.45
C ALA A 216 13.92 1.19 8.74
N LEU A 217 14.45 0.68 7.62
CA LEU A 217 13.84 -0.41 6.87
C LEU A 217 13.77 -1.70 7.70
N ASP A 218 14.82 -2.00 8.48
CA ASP A 218 14.84 -3.16 9.39
C ASP A 218 13.69 -3.04 10.40
N MET A 219 13.61 -1.92 11.12
CA MET A 219 12.53 -1.68 12.09
C MET A 219 11.14 -1.78 11.45
N LEU A 220 10.94 -1.18 10.28
CA LEU A 220 9.64 -1.17 9.59
C LEU A 220 9.25 -2.54 9.00
N SER A 221 10.22 -3.44 8.78
CA SER A 221 9.97 -4.76 8.20
C SER A 221 9.75 -5.86 9.24
N ASN A 222 9.88 -5.54 10.54
CA ASN A 222 9.69 -6.51 11.61
C ASN A 222 8.25 -6.56 12.08
N HIS A 223 7.79 -7.75 12.44
CA HIS A 223 6.51 -7.94 13.12
C HIS A 223 6.69 -7.87 14.63
N SER A 224 5.78 -7.19 15.31
CA SER A 224 5.72 -7.18 16.77
C SER A 224 5.40 -8.60 17.28
N PRO A 225 5.96 -9.04 18.42
CA PRO A 225 5.50 -10.26 19.09
C PRO A 225 4.01 -10.23 19.49
N ASP A 226 3.46 -9.02 19.64
CA ASP A 226 2.06 -8.76 19.99
C ASP A 226 1.22 -8.34 18.75
N GLU A 227 1.68 -8.67 17.53
CA GLU A 227 0.95 -8.38 16.29
C GLU A 227 -0.38 -9.14 16.24
N GLU A 228 -1.42 -8.49 15.69
CA GLU A 228 -2.72 -9.12 15.42
C GLU A 228 -2.88 -9.33 13.91
N TYR A 229 -2.77 -10.58 13.46
CA TYR A 229 -2.87 -10.91 12.04
C TYR A 229 -4.33 -10.99 11.56
N ILE A 230 -4.52 -10.83 10.25
CA ILE A 230 -5.85 -10.94 9.66
C ILE A 230 -6.47 -12.32 9.97
N GLY A 231 -7.66 -12.30 10.57
CA GLY A 231 -8.40 -13.50 10.98
C GLY A 231 -8.03 -14.09 12.34
N GLU A 232 -7.02 -13.53 13.03
CA GLU A 232 -6.73 -13.85 14.42
C GLU A 232 -7.57 -12.97 15.37
N GLY A 233 -7.83 -13.47 16.59
CA GLY A 233 -8.30 -12.63 17.70
C GLY A 233 -9.63 -11.88 17.50
N ILE A 234 -10.70 -12.54 17.03
CA ILE A 234 -12.01 -11.87 16.92
C ILE A 234 -12.54 -11.45 18.29
N GLU A 235 -12.79 -10.15 18.45
CA GLU A 235 -13.38 -9.60 19.67
C GLU A 235 -14.72 -10.31 19.99
N PRO A 236 -14.95 -10.77 21.23
CA PRO A 236 -16.10 -11.60 21.58
C PRO A 236 -17.48 -11.02 21.21
N SER A 237 -17.59 -9.70 21.08
CA SER A 237 -18.80 -9.01 20.62
C SER A 237 -19.22 -9.40 19.19
N TRP A 238 -18.34 -10.02 18.40
CA TRP A 238 -18.59 -10.42 17.01
C TRP A 238 -18.75 -11.94 16.82
N GLY A 239 -18.65 -12.74 17.90
CA GLY A 239 -18.53 -14.20 17.83
C GLY A 239 -19.74 -14.97 17.26
N SER A 240 -20.93 -14.37 17.15
CA SER A 240 -22.12 -15.07 16.61
C SER A 240 -22.10 -15.26 15.09
N LEU A 241 -21.33 -14.46 14.35
CA LEU A 241 -21.20 -14.50 12.88
C LEU A 241 -20.02 -15.37 12.40
N HIS A 242 -19.20 -15.90 13.32
CA HIS A 242 -17.85 -16.38 13.03
C HIS A 242 -17.71 -17.83 12.53
N ARG A 243 -18.76 -18.65 12.58
CA ARG A 243 -18.60 -20.11 12.34
C ARG A 243 -18.17 -20.48 10.91
N GLU A 244 -18.21 -19.55 9.96
CA GLU A 244 -17.88 -19.79 8.55
C GLU A 244 -16.52 -19.19 8.12
N PHE A 245 -15.88 -18.31 8.92
CA PHE A 245 -14.69 -17.56 8.50
C PHE A 245 -13.34 -18.28 8.74
N GLN A 246 -13.21 -19.11 9.78
CA GLN A 246 -11.94 -19.82 10.08
C GLN A 246 -11.51 -20.82 9.00
N THR A 247 -12.40 -21.20 8.09
CA THR A 247 -12.08 -22.11 6.98
C THR A 247 -11.19 -21.49 5.90
N ALA A 248 -11.11 -20.16 5.81
CA ALA A 248 -10.28 -19.46 4.81
C ALA A 248 -8.85 -19.14 5.29
N PHE A 249 -8.60 -19.13 6.60
CA PHE A 249 -7.31 -18.84 7.20
C PHE A 249 -6.96 -19.91 8.25
N PRO A 250 -6.50 -21.11 7.84
CA PRO A 250 -6.00 -22.09 8.79
C PRO A 250 -4.77 -21.52 9.48
N SER A 251 -4.82 -21.44 10.82
CA SER A 251 -3.66 -21.12 11.64
C SER A 251 -2.56 -22.14 11.35
N GLU A 252 -1.48 -21.74 10.68
CA GLU A 252 -0.28 -22.57 10.62
C GLU A 252 0.41 -22.48 11.99
N SER A 253 0.44 -23.62 12.68
CA SER A 253 1.15 -23.84 13.94
C SER A 253 2.64 -24.08 13.76
#